data_AF-A0A5N1J8K8-F1
#
_entry.id   AF-A0A5N1J8K8-F1
#
_cell.length_a   1.000
_cell.length_b   1.000
_cell.length_c   1.000
_cell.angle_alpha   90.00
_cell.angle_beta   90.00
_cell.angle_gamma   90.00
#
_symmetry.space_group_name_H-M   'P 1'
#
loop_
_entity.id
_entity.type
_entity.pdbx_description
1 polymer ?
#
loop_
_entity_poly.entity_id
_entity_poly.type
_entity_poly.pdbx_seq_one_letter_code
_entity_poly.pdbx_strand_id
1 'polypeptide(L)'
;MAIHRHSAGSPLNADLSMTKIDSSLNDSLVLQSDFANEVGTGLTKTPKRLPSRFFYDDEGSRLFAEIMHLPEYYLTRSEYEILDTNQEELLRLFASDGRPFELIELGAGDGLKTKILLNHFWSEQADFTYVPVDISQAAIDNLTADIRKKWPQMPIQPRHDNYFNAIEQLSNRTETVQNRPRLVVLFLGSNIGNFSPTEARDFFRQISQSLQPGDLVLTGFDLQKHPAVIHAAYNDRQGLTRAFNLNLLRRINRELNANFDLSAFDHYEMYHPETGEARSYLVSQKEQTVTIRDLNLTVPFGYGEIIHTEISRKFTREGIAQLAEQSGFELTNWFTDCKHYFADVIFRK
;
A
#
# COMPACT_ATOMS: atom_id res chain seq x y z
N MET A 1 -70.25 13.14 -24.27
CA MET A 1 -69.67 13.83 -25.43
C MET A 1 -68.55 14.72 -24.90
N ALA A 2 -67.32 14.27 -25.16
CA ALA A 2 -66.04 14.99 -25.21
C ALA A 2 -65.94 16.44 -24.63
N ILE A 3 -65.08 16.64 -23.59
CA ILE A 3 -63.82 17.45 -23.61
C ILE A 3 -64.07 18.85 -22.96
N HIS A 4 -63.26 19.48 -22.08
CA HIS A 4 -61.84 19.41 -21.69
C HIS A 4 -61.67 19.74 -20.18
N ARG A 5 -60.63 19.17 -19.56
CA ARG A 5 -60.22 19.32 -18.16
C ARG A 5 -59.26 20.51 -17.95
N HIS A 6 -59.47 21.27 -16.86
CA HIS A 6 -58.42 21.88 -16.04
C HIS A 6 -58.94 22.00 -14.58
N SER A 7 -58.28 21.31 -13.65
CA SER A 7 -58.30 21.57 -12.20
C SER A 7 -57.01 20.93 -11.65
N ALA A 8 -56.04 21.69 -11.16
CA ALA A 8 -55.97 22.25 -9.81
C ALA A 8 -56.03 21.18 -8.71
N GLY A 9 -54.96 21.08 -7.92
CA GLY A 9 -55.00 20.69 -6.51
C GLY A 9 -54.66 19.23 -6.17
N SER A 10 -53.45 19.05 -5.62
CA SER A 10 -52.93 18.04 -4.66
C SER A 10 -53.21 16.53 -4.85
N PRO A 11 -52.18 15.72 -4.58
CA PRO A 11 -52.22 14.84 -3.40
C PRO A 11 -50.94 14.99 -2.55
N LEU A 12 -51.08 15.15 -1.23
CA LEU A 12 -51.06 14.07 -0.23
C LEU A 12 -49.71 13.34 -0.15
N ASN A 13 -49.03 13.64 0.95
CA ASN A 13 -47.85 12.99 1.49
C ASN A 13 -47.96 11.46 1.43
N ALA A 14 -46.95 10.83 0.83
CA ALA A 14 -46.49 9.51 1.23
C ALA A 14 -44.99 9.66 1.53
N ASP A 15 -44.70 9.60 2.81
CA ASP A 15 -43.37 9.60 3.40
C ASP A 15 -42.62 8.35 2.94
N LEU A 16 -41.59 8.55 2.11
CA LEU A 16 -40.59 7.53 1.79
C LEU A 16 -39.25 8.09 2.26
N SER A 17 -39.02 7.97 3.57
CA SER A 17 -37.69 8.03 4.15
C SER A 17 -36.87 6.86 3.59
N MET A 18 -36.21 7.06 2.43
CA MET A 18 -35.07 6.24 2.07
C MET A 18 -33.93 6.61 3.00
N THR A 19 -33.79 5.80 4.04
CA THR A 19 -32.65 5.74 4.94
C THR A 19 -31.38 5.81 4.10
N LYS A 20 -30.55 6.84 4.31
CA LYS A 20 -29.18 6.87 3.82
C LYS A 20 -28.48 5.64 4.40
N ILE A 21 -28.32 4.60 3.57
CA ILE A 21 -27.41 3.50 3.90
C ILE A 21 -26.02 4.12 3.88
N ASP A 22 -25.39 4.08 5.04
CA ASP A 22 -24.05 4.62 5.29
C ASP A 22 -23.05 4.02 4.28
N SER A 23 -22.34 4.85 3.51
CA SER A 23 -21.38 4.38 2.51
C SER A 23 -20.27 3.53 3.15
N SER A 24 -19.96 3.77 4.41
CA SER A 24 -19.03 2.96 5.22
C SER A 24 -19.51 1.52 5.45
N LEU A 25 -20.82 1.30 5.60
CA LEU A 25 -21.39 -0.04 5.70
C LEU A 25 -21.28 -0.79 4.37
N ASN A 26 -21.47 -0.08 3.25
CA ASN A 26 -21.38 -0.67 1.93
C ASN A 26 -19.93 -1.05 1.57
N ASP A 27 -18.96 -0.19 1.88
CA ASP A 27 -17.53 -0.48 1.68
C ASP A 27 -17.06 -1.63 2.59
N SER A 28 -17.50 -1.66 3.85
CA SER A 28 -17.19 -2.77 4.77
C SER A 28 -17.78 -4.10 4.29
N LEU A 29 -19.00 -4.10 3.75
CA LEU A 29 -19.64 -5.31 3.20
C LEU A 29 -18.95 -5.77 1.91
N VAL A 30 -18.52 -4.85 1.04
CA VAL A 30 -17.77 -5.15 -0.18
C VAL A 30 -16.39 -5.73 0.16
N LEU A 31 -15.66 -5.13 1.11
CA LEU A 31 -14.36 -5.64 1.58
C LEU A 31 -14.47 -7.02 2.24
N GLN A 32 -15.51 -7.24 3.04
CA GLN A 32 -15.77 -8.56 3.63
C GLN A 32 -16.11 -9.60 2.55
N SER A 33 -16.82 -9.21 1.48
CA SER A 33 -17.10 -10.08 0.35
C SER A 33 -15.86 -10.41 -0.49
N ASP A 34 -14.94 -9.46 -0.68
CA ASP A 34 -13.66 -9.69 -1.37
C ASP A 34 -12.76 -10.63 -0.56
N PHE A 35 -12.66 -10.42 0.75
CA PHE A 35 -11.89 -11.28 1.65
C PHE A 35 -12.40 -12.72 1.64
N ALA A 36 -13.71 -12.92 1.79
CA ALA A 36 -14.36 -14.23 1.73
C ALA A 36 -14.05 -14.97 0.42
N ASN A 37 -14.20 -14.29 -0.72
CA ASN A 37 -13.98 -14.85 -2.05
C ASN A 37 -12.51 -15.26 -2.29
N GLU A 38 -11.57 -14.42 -1.87
CA GLU A 38 -10.14 -14.66 -2.04
C GLU A 38 -9.63 -15.76 -1.10
N VAL A 39 -10.16 -15.85 0.12
CA VAL A 39 -9.88 -16.97 1.03
C VAL A 39 -10.39 -18.28 0.43
N GLY A 40 -11.65 -18.32 -0.04
CA GLY A 40 -12.23 -19.52 -0.64
C GLY A 40 -11.49 -19.98 -1.90
N THR A 41 -11.17 -19.04 -2.79
CA THR A 41 -10.41 -19.31 -4.02
C THR A 41 -8.96 -19.69 -3.72
N GLY A 42 -8.33 -19.02 -2.76
CA GLY A 42 -6.93 -19.21 -2.41
C GLY A 42 -6.65 -20.57 -1.78
N LEU A 43 -7.53 -21.02 -0.88
CA LEU A 43 -7.39 -22.29 -0.16
C LEU A 43 -7.80 -23.52 -0.98
N THR A 44 -8.43 -23.33 -2.13
CA THR A 44 -8.80 -24.41 -3.07
C THR A 44 -7.79 -24.59 -4.21
N LYS A 45 -6.78 -23.72 -4.32
CA LYS A 45 -5.68 -23.83 -5.29
C LYS A 45 -4.61 -24.84 -4.85
N THR A 46 -3.85 -25.33 -5.82
CA THR A 46 -2.64 -26.14 -5.61
C THR A 46 -1.46 -25.46 -6.34
N PRO A 47 -0.46 -24.91 -5.61
CA PRO A 47 -0.41 -24.76 -4.15
C PRO A 47 -1.41 -23.73 -3.63
N LYS A 48 -1.81 -23.88 -2.35
CA LYS A 48 -2.71 -22.93 -1.65
C LYS A 48 -2.04 -21.57 -1.50
N ARG A 49 -2.81 -20.49 -1.63
CA ARG A 49 -2.30 -19.11 -1.51
C ARG A 49 -3.30 -18.21 -0.78
N LEU A 50 -2.80 -17.25 -0.02
CA LEU A 50 -3.61 -16.19 0.56
C LEU A 50 -2.93 -14.84 0.29
N PRO A 51 -3.64 -13.80 -0.16
CA PRO A 51 -3.02 -12.50 -0.44
C PRO A 51 -2.52 -11.77 0.83
N SER A 52 -1.29 -11.23 0.79
CA SER A 52 -0.67 -10.51 1.91
C SER A 52 -1.41 -9.23 2.31
N ARG A 53 -2.20 -8.63 1.41
CA ARG A 53 -3.03 -7.45 1.73
C ARG A 53 -4.00 -7.70 2.89
N PHE A 54 -4.34 -8.95 3.16
CA PHE A 54 -5.23 -9.31 4.27
C PHE A 54 -4.53 -9.46 5.62
N PHE A 55 -3.20 -9.30 5.70
CA PHE A 55 -2.52 -9.23 6.99
C PHE A 55 -2.97 -8.03 7.81
N TYR A 56 -3.32 -6.92 7.17
CA TYR A 56 -3.50 -5.62 7.81
C TYR A 56 -4.93 -5.41 8.36
N ASP A 57 -5.40 -6.33 9.22
CA ASP A 57 -6.41 -5.94 10.22
C ASP A 57 -5.75 -5.11 11.35
N ASP A 58 -6.53 -4.67 12.35
CA ASP A 58 -5.99 -3.87 13.46
C ASP A 58 -4.79 -4.54 14.15
N GLU A 59 -4.87 -5.85 14.38
CA GLU A 59 -3.82 -6.62 15.04
C GLU A 59 -2.60 -6.82 14.15
N GLY A 60 -2.80 -7.12 12.87
CA GLY A 60 -1.69 -7.25 11.93
C GLY A 60 -0.98 -5.93 11.69
N SER A 61 -1.72 -4.83 11.61
CA SER A 61 -1.14 -3.47 11.54
C SER A 61 -0.30 -3.15 12.78
N ARG A 62 -0.77 -3.53 13.98
CA ARG A 62 -0.01 -3.39 15.23
C ARG A 62 1.27 -4.23 15.21
N LEU A 63 1.18 -5.50 14.81
CA LEU A 63 2.34 -6.40 14.70
C LEU A 63 3.37 -5.87 13.68
N PHE A 64 2.92 -5.38 12.53
CA PHE A 64 3.80 -4.80 11.52
C PHE A 64 4.50 -3.54 12.05
N ALA A 65 3.79 -2.69 12.80
CA ALA A 65 4.41 -1.55 13.46
C ALA A 65 5.54 -1.97 14.41
N GLU A 66 5.40 -3.07 15.14
CA GLU A 66 6.49 -3.61 15.98
C GLU A 66 7.64 -4.21 15.15
N ILE A 67 7.32 -4.92 14.07
CA ILE A 67 8.32 -5.48 13.13
C ILE A 67 9.22 -4.37 12.59
N MET A 68 8.67 -3.22 12.22
CA MET A 68 9.45 -2.08 11.72
C MET A 68 10.52 -1.57 12.70
N HIS A 69 10.39 -1.85 14.00
CA HIS A 69 11.36 -1.46 15.03
C HIS A 69 12.42 -2.55 15.32
N LEU A 70 12.27 -3.75 14.76
CA LEU A 70 13.21 -4.85 14.99
C LEU A 70 14.60 -4.56 14.38
N PRO A 71 15.69 -4.96 15.06
CA PRO A 71 17.03 -4.76 14.53
C PRO A 71 17.27 -5.52 13.22
N GLU A 72 16.59 -6.65 13.01
CA GLU A 72 16.64 -7.45 11.79
C GLU A 72 15.91 -6.76 10.61
N TYR A 73 14.79 -6.06 10.86
CA TYR A 73 14.00 -5.40 9.83
C TYR A 73 14.58 -4.02 9.49
N TYR A 74 15.52 -3.98 8.54
CA TYR A 74 16.27 -2.76 8.21
C TYR A 74 15.51 -1.76 7.33
N LEU A 75 14.50 -2.20 6.56
CA LEU A 75 13.91 -1.44 5.45
C LEU A 75 13.45 -0.04 5.87
N THR A 76 12.64 0.03 6.93
CA THR A 76 12.09 1.31 7.42
C THR A 76 13.20 2.28 7.82
N ARG A 77 14.26 1.79 8.47
CA ARG A 77 15.39 2.63 8.90
C ARG A 77 16.26 3.07 7.72
N SER A 78 16.53 2.18 6.78
CA SER A 78 17.31 2.52 5.59
C SER A 78 16.61 3.59 4.75
N GLU A 79 15.30 3.46 4.50
CA GLU A 79 14.56 4.48 3.75
C GLU A 79 14.43 5.79 4.53
N TYR A 80 14.18 5.73 5.85
CA TYR A 80 14.20 6.93 6.69
C TYR A 80 15.54 7.69 6.59
N GLU A 81 16.67 6.97 6.67
CA GLU A 81 18.01 7.54 6.55
C GLU A 81 18.21 8.25 5.20
N ILE A 82 17.72 7.64 4.11
CA ILE A 82 17.81 8.22 2.76
C ILE A 82 17.07 9.55 2.71
N LEU A 83 15.81 9.59 3.16
CA LEU A 83 14.99 10.79 3.08
C LEU A 83 15.53 11.91 3.99
N ASP A 84 16.01 11.57 5.19
CA ASP A 84 16.61 12.51 6.14
C ASP A 84 17.90 13.12 5.60
N THR A 85 18.78 12.30 5.04
CA THR A 85 20.08 12.74 4.53
C THR A 85 19.96 13.57 3.24
N ASN A 86 18.92 13.31 2.43
CA ASN A 86 18.78 13.92 1.09
C ASN A 86 17.65 14.94 0.97
N GLN A 87 17.05 15.38 2.09
CA GLN A 87 15.90 16.29 2.09
C GLN A 87 16.12 17.58 1.27
N GLU A 88 17.31 18.19 1.34
CA GLU A 88 17.66 19.41 0.59
C GLU A 88 17.74 19.16 -0.91
N GLU A 89 18.40 18.06 -1.30
CA GLU A 89 18.52 17.66 -2.69
C GLU A 89 17.16 17.28 -3.29
N LEU A 90 16.33 16.57 -2.52
CA LEU A 90 14.97 16.22 -2.92
C LEU A 90 14.11 17.48 -3.12
N LEU A 91 14.18 18.46 -2.21
CA LEU A 91 13.49 19.74 -2.38
C LEU A 91 13.92 20.43 -3.68
N ARG A 92 15.23 20.53 -3.92
CA ARG A 92 15.79 21.14 -5.13
C ARG A 92 15.30 20.47 -6.40
N LEU A 93 15.24 19.13 -6.41
CA LEU A 93 14.76 18.36 -7.56
C LEU A 93 13.25 18.52 -7.77
N PHE A 94 12.47 18.50 -6.69
CA PHE A 94 11.01 18.64 -6.75
C PHE A 94 10.60 20.03 -7.25
N ALA A 95 11.26 21.08 -6.78
CA ALA A 95 11.00 22.47 -7.15
C ALA A 95 11.76 22.95 -8.41
N SER A 96 12.44 22.07 -9.14
CA SER A 96 13.41 22.44 -10.19
C SER A 96 12.86 23.23 -11.38
N ASP A 97 11.54 23.26 -11.61
CA ASP A 97 10.93 24.10 -12.66
C ASP A 97 10.27 25.39 -12.15
N GLY A 98 10.44 25.71 -10.86
CA GLY A 98 9.93 26.93 -10.23
C GLY A 98 8.41 26.97 -10.03
N ARG A 99 7.67 25.91 -10.38
CA ARG A 99 6.24 25.80 -10.09
C ARG A 99 6.02 25.30 -8.65
N PRO A 100 4.85 25.61 -8.05
CA PRO A 100 4.40 24.88 -6.88
C PRO A 100 4.33 23.38 -7.17
N PHE A 101 4.47 22.53 -6.17
CA PHE A 101 4.30 21.09 -6.35
C PHE A 101 3.29 20.46 -5.39
N GLU A 102 2.58 19.44 -5.86
CA GLU A 102 1.73 18.58 -5.03
C GLU A 102 2.52 17.32 -4.68
N LEU A 103 2.81 17.14 -3.39
CA LEU A 103 3.50 15.98 -2.85
C LEU A 103 2.48 14.90 -2.51
N ILE A 104 2.27 13.99 -3.44
CA ILE A 104 1.23 12.95 -3.37
C ILE A 104 1.84 11.70 -2.76
N GLU A 105 1.39 11.26 -1.60
CA GLU A 105 1.89 10.03 -0.97
C GLU A 105 0.89 8.90 -1.12
N LEU A 106 1.26 7.86 -1.86
CA LEU A 106 0.44 6.67 -2.09
C LEU A 106 0.64 5.66 -0.96
N GLY A 107 -0.41 5.37 -0.21
CA GLY A 107 -0.35 4.49 0.96
C GLY A 107 0.38 5.17 2.11
N ALA A 108 -0.12 6.35 2.49
CA ALA A 108 0.56 7.23 3.44
C ALA A 108 0.68 6.65 4.86
N GLY A 109 -0.23 5.77 5.28
CA GLY A 109 -0.19 5.17 6.62
C GLY A 109 -0.08 6.22 7.72
N ASP A 110 0.94 6.12 8.58
CA ASP A 110 1.20 7.08 9.66
C ASP A 110 2.07 8.28 9.23
N GLY A 111 2.57 8.29 7.98
CA GLY A 111 3.42 9.32 7.40
C GLY A 111 4.78 9.49 8.09
N LEU A 112 5.27 8.51 8.86
CA LEU A 112 6.50 8.62 9.66
C LEU A 112 7.69 9.15 8.83
N LYS A 113 7.92 8.54 7.67
CA LYS A 113 9.02 8.85 6.75
C LYS A 113 8.82 10.21 6.07
N THR A 114 7.61 10.45 5.58
CA THR A 114 7.28 11.65 4.81
C THR A 114 7.29 12.90 5.69
N LYS A 115 6.97 12.79 6.98
CA LYS A 115 7.06 13.90 7.94
C LYS A 115 8.44 14.54 8.04
N ILE A 116 9.53 13.84 7.71
CA ILE A 116 10.87 14.41 7.64
C ILE A 116 10.95 15.43 6.49
N LEU A 117 10.53 15.01 5.30
CA LEU A 117 10.48 15.88 4.12
C LEU A 117 9.53 17.06 4.36
N LEU A 118 8.34 16.80 4.91
CA LEU A 118 7.37 17.86 5.23
C LEU A 118 7.96 18.89 6.20
N ASN A 119 8.69 18.44 7.23
CA ASN A 119 9.34 19.33 8.17
C ASN A 119 10.33 20.25 7.48
N HIS A 120 11.18 19.70 6.62
CA HIS A 120 12.19 20.45 5.89
C HIS A 120 11.58 21.38 4.84
N PHE A 121 10.67 20.89 4.01
CA PHE A 121 10.03 21.69 2.96
C PHE A 121 9.25 22.86 3.59
N TRP A 122 8.60 22.63 4.73
CA TRP A 122 7.90 23.67 5.47
C TRP A 122 8.87 24.70 6.09
N SER A 123 10.01 24.27 6.66
CA SER A 123 11.00 25.21 7.21
C SER A 123 11.66 26.08 6.14
N GLU A 124 11.87 25.53 4.95
CA GLU A 124 12.41 26.24 3.78
C GLU A 124 11.36 27.10 3.05
N GLN A 125 10.12 27.16 3.57
CA GLN A 125 9.01 27.92 2.97
C GLN A 125 8.75 27.52 1.51
N ALA A 126 8.91 26.23 1.19
CA ALA A 126 8.65 25.72 -0.14
C ALA A 126 7.16 25.87 -0.51
N ASP A 127 6.88 26.14 -1.78
CA ASP A 127 5.52 26.24 -2.30
C ASP A 127 5.00 24.84 -2.68
N PHE A 128 4.42 24.16 -1.69
CA PHE A 128 3.91 22.81 -1.89
C PHE A 128 2.57 22.56 -1.18
N THR A 129 1.85 21.55 -1.66
CA THR A 129 0.69 20.97 -0.98
C THR A 129 0.91 19.49 -0.74
N TYR A 130 0.72 19.04 0.50
CA TYR A 130 0.79 17.62 0.83
C TYR A 130 -0.54 16.92 0.55
N VAL A 131 -0.50 15.80 -0.17
CA VAL A 131 -1.68 15.06 -0.60
C VAL A 131 -1.53 13.59 -0.18
N PRO A 132 -1.82 13.23 1.09
CA PRO A 132 -1.79 11.84 1.50
C PRO A 132 -2.99 11.09 0.90
N VAL A 133 -2.73 9.91 0.33
CA VAL A 133 -3.71 9.01 -0.26
C VAL A 133 -3.64 7.67 0.45
N ASP A 134 -4.78 7.19 0.94
CA ASP A 134 -4.88 5.86 1.56
C ASP A 134 -6.30 5.30 1.39
N ILE A 135 -6.40 3.97 1.34
CA ILE A 135 -7.68 3.25 1.33
C ILE A 135 -8.27 3.11 2.73
N SER A 136 -7.49 3.41 3.78
CA SER A 136 -7.94 3.42 5.16
C SER A 136 -8.33 4.84 5.58
N GLN A 137 -9.64 5.07 5.75
CA GLN A 137 -10.14 6.33 6.30
C GLN A 137 -9.51 6.65 7.66
N ALA A 138 -9.34 5.63 8.52
CA ALA A 138 -8.73 5.79 9.83
C ALA A 138 -7.26 6.25 9.73
N ALA A 139 -6.49 5.74 8.76
CA ALA A 139 -5.12 6.19 8.53
C ALA A 139 -5.08 7.66 8.11
N ILE A 140 -5.93 8.06 7.15
CA ILE A 140 -6.06 9.45 6.70
C ILE A 140 -6.43 10.40 7.84
N ASP A 141 -7.42 10.03 8.66
CA ASP A 141 -7.88 10.88 9.76
C ASP A 141 -6.79 11.08 10.81
N ASN A 142 -6.12 9.99 11.22
CA ASN A 142 -5.05 10.03 12.20
C ASN A 142 -3.85 10.85 11.71
N LEU A 143 -3.42 10.61 10.47
CA LEU A 143 -2.32 11.36 9.85
C LEU A 143 -2.66 12.85 9.71
N THR A 144 -3.86 13.17 9.24
CA THR A 144 -4.30 14.57 9.09
C THR A 144 -4.36 15.27 10.44
N ALA A 145 -4.84 14.61 11.49
CA ALA A 145 -4.87 15.16 12.83
C ALA A 145 -3.46 15.44 13.37
N ASP A 146 -2.52 14.52 13.18
CA ASP A 146 -1.13 14.70 13.61
C ASP A 146 -0.42 15.83 12.85
N ILE A 147 -0.62 15.89 11.53
CA ILE A 147 -0.10 16.97 10.69
C ILE A 147 -0.66 18.32 11.13
N ARG A 148 -1.98 18.45 11.31
CA ARG A 148 -2.61 19.73 11.73
C ARG A 148 -2.21 20.14 13.14
N LYS A 149 -1.88 19.18 14.01
CA LYS A 149 -1.35 19.46 15.34
C LYS A 149 0.07 20.03 15.27
N LYS A 150 0.93 19.49 14.40
CA LYS A 150 2.34 19.89 14.27
C LYS A 150 2.53 21.14 13.40
N TRP A 151 1.82 21.23 12.29
CA TRP A 151 1.87 22.33 11.32
C TRP A 151 0.45 22.81 10.96
N PRO A 152 -0.20 23.64 11.80
CA PRO A 152 -1.60 24.04 11.62
C PRO A 152 -1.92 24.75 10.31
N GLN A 153 -0.91 25.36 9.68
CA GLN A 153 -1.05 26.15 8.45
C GLN A 153 -0.49 25.46 7.20
N MET A 154 0.08 24.25 7.32
CA MET A 154 0.64 23.55 6.16
C MET A 154 -0.48 23.13 5.20
N PRO A 155 -0.39 23.47 3.90
CA PRO A 155 -1.37 23.03 2.92
C PRO A 155 -1.43 21.51 2.82
N ILE A 156 -2.59 20.94 3.14
CA ILE A 156 -2.85 19.50 3.08
C ILE A 156 -4.21 19.21 2.43
N GLN A 157 -4.24 18.27 1.49
CA GLN A 157 -5.47 17.79 0.83
C GLN A 157 -5.58 16.26 0.98
N PRO A 158 -6.05 15.76 2.14
CA PRO A 158 -6.17 14.32 2.35
C PRO A 158 -7.16 13.66 1.39
N ARG A 159 -6.86 12.42 0.98
CA ARG A 159 -7.67 11.63 0.04
C ARG A 159 -7.88 10.21 0.55
N HIS A 160 -9.13 9.88 0.85
CA HIS A 160 -9.58 8.49 1.01
C HIS A 160 -9.99 7.96 -0.37
N ASP A 161 -9.07 7.32 -1.07
CA ASP A 161 -9.27 6.81 -2.42
C ASP A 161 -8.22 5.73 -2.74
N ASN A 162 -8.41 5.01 -3.85
CA ASN A 162 -7.34 4.20 -4.39
C ASN A 162 -6.29 5.07 -5.11
N TYR A 163 -5.10 4.51 -5.32
CA TYR A 163 -3.95 5.23 -5.85
C TYR A 163 -4.19 5.86 -7.23
N PHE A 164 -4.84 5.13 -8.15
CA PHE A 164 -4.99 5.57 -9.53
C PHE A 164 -6.05 6.65 -9.68
N ASN A 165 -7.20 6.46 -9.02
CA ASN A 165 -8.26 7.46 -8.99
C ASN A 165 -7.75 8.79 -8.41
N ALA A 166 -6.95 8.74 -7.35
CA ALA A 166 -6.36 9.93 -6.74
C ALA A 166 -5.46 10.68 -7.73
N ILE A 167 -4.54 9.98 -8.41
CA ILE A 167 -3.63 10.61 -9.38
C ILE A 167 -4.42 11.16 -10.58
N GLU A 168 -5.36 10.39 -11.15
CA GLU A 168 -6.16 10.84 -12.29
C GLU A 168 -6.98 12.11 -11.97
N GLN A 169 -7.60 12.15 -10.78
CA GLN A 169 -8.34 13.32 -10.32
C GLN A 169 -7.46 14.55 -10.06
N LEU A 170 -6.16 14.37 -9.77
CA LEU A 170 -5.21 15.47 -9.58
C LEU A 170 -4.70 15.98 -10.93
N SER A 171 -4.35 15.06 -11.83
CA SER A 171 -3.84 15.38 -13.16
C SER A 171 -4.87 16.08 -14.06
N ASN A 172 -6.16 15.75 -13.93
CA ASN A 172 -7.21 16.26 -14.82
C ASN A 172 -7.82 17.62 -14.38
N ARG A 173 -7.29 18.30 -13.35
CA ARG A 173 -7.93 19.51 -12.79
C ARG A 173 -7.79 20.78 -13.61
N THR A 174 -6.84 20.83 -14.53
CA THR A 174 -6.44 22.08 -15.18
C THR A 174 -6.31 21.90 -16.68
N GLU A 175 -6.93 22.82 -17.44
CA GLU A 175 -6.98 22.78 -18.90
C GLU A 175 -5.62 23.02 -19.58
N THR A 176 -4.64 23.61 -18.90
CA THR A 176 -3.30 23.85 -19.45
C THR A 176 -2.17 23.38 -18.53
N VAL A 177 -1.23 22.61 -19.10
CA VAL A 177 -0.06 22.04 -18.39
C VAL A 177 0.84 23.11 -17.77
N GLN A 178 0.87 24.32 -18.34
CA GLN A 178 1.75 25.41 -17.91
C GLN A 178 1.34 26.09 -16.60
N ASN A 179 0.07 26.01 -16.19
CA ASN A 179 -0.44 26.73 -15.01
C ASN A 179 -0.76 25.82 -13.83
N ARG A 180 -0.47 24.51 -13.92
CA ARG A 180 -0.73 23.57 -12.84
C ARG A 180 0.51 23.31 -11.99
N PRO A 181 0.34 23.01 -10.68
CA PRO A 181 1.42 22.49 -9.86
C PRO A 181 2.04 21.24 -10.48
N ARG A 182 3.35 21.05 -10.33
CA ARG A 182 4.01 19.79 -10.66
C ARG A 182 3.50 18.68 -9.74
N LEU A 183 3.26 17.48 -10.25
CA LEU A 183 2.99 16.33 -9.39
C LEU A 183 4.29 15.64 -8.99
N VAL A 184 4.46 15.40 -7.70
CA VAL A 184 5.54 14.59 -7.15
C VAL A 184 4.91 13.44 -6.36
N VAL A 185 4.90 12.25 -6.96
CA VAL A 185 4.29 11.06 -6.38
C VAL A 185 5.34 10.31 -5.54
N LEU A 186 5.02 10.03 -4.29
CA LEU A 186 5.81 9.20 -3.39
C LEU A 186 5.17 7.80 -3.32
N PHE A 187 5.96 6.78 -3.63
CA PHE A 187 5.59 5.38 -3.41
C PHE A 187 6.70 4.67 -2.63
N LEU A 188 6.58 4.74 -1.31
CA LEU A 188 7.65 4.39 -0.37
C LEU A 188 7.47 2.99 0.23
N GLY A 189 8.47 2.54 0.98
CA GLY A 189 8.46 1.32 1.78
C GLY A 189 8.78 0.05 1.00
N SER A 190 9.20 0.17 -0.27
CA SER A 190 9.37 -0.97 -1.17
C SER A 190 8.09 -1.81 -1.30
N ASN A 191 6.91 -1.17 -1.20
CA ASN A 191 5.61 -1.80 -1.43
C ASN A 191 5.51 -2.43 -2.83
N ILE A 192 6.23 -1.88 -3.81
CA ILE A 192 6.39 -2.46 -5.14
C ILE A 192 6.96 -3.90 -5.12
N GLY A 193 7.67 -4.27 -4.05
CA GLY A 193 8.18 -5.63 -3.85
C GLY A 193 7.07 -6.67 -3.74
N ASN A 194 5.85 -6.27 -3.39
CA ASN A 194 4.69 -7.16 -3.25
C ASN A 194 4.05 -7.53 -4.60
N PHE A 195 4.54 -6.94 -5.70
CA PHE A 195 4.01 -7.10 -7.04
C PHE A 195 4.87 -8.09 -7.84
N SER A 196 4.22 -8.93 -8.64
CA SER A 196 4.92 -9.65 -9.70
C SER A 196 5.60 -8.66 -10.69
N PRO A 197 6.58 -9.10 -11.48
CA PRO A 197 7.22 -8.24 -12.48
C PRO A 197 6.23 -7.56 -13.43
N THR A 198 5.19 -8.27 -13.85
CA THR A 198 4.14 -7.72 -14.71
C THR A 198 3.28 -6.71 -13.99
N GLU A 199 2.82 -7.01 -12.76
CA GLU A 199 1.99 -6.08 -11.99
C GLU A 199 2.77 -4.80 -11.64
N ALA A 200 4.05 -4.90 -11.30
CA ALA A 200 4.89 -3.74 -11.00
C ALA A 200 5.04 -2.81 -12.22
N ARG A 201 5.27 -3.38 -13.40
CA ARG A 201 5.35 -2.65 -14.67
C ARG A 201 4.01 -2.01 -15.02
N ASP A 202 2.92 -2.76 -14.88
CA ASP A 202 1.59 -2.25 -15.23
C ASP A 202 1.11 -1.19 -14.23
N PHE A 203 1.52 -1.28 -12.96
CA PHE A 203 1.33 -0.25 -11.94
C PHE A 203 2.03 1.06 -12.33
N PHE A 204 3.33 1.02 -12.59
CA PHE A 204 4.05 2.24 -12.99
C PHE A 204 3.61 2.76 -14.36
N ARG A 205 3.22 1.90 -15.31
CA ARG A 205 2.67 2.34 -16.59
C ARG A 205 1.37 3.13 -16.39
N GLN A 206 0.49 2.69 -15.50
CA GLN A 206 -0.73 3.42 -15.18
C GLN A 206 -0.43 4.78 -14.55
N ILE A 207 0.51 4.85 -13.59
CA ILE A 207 0.98 6.14 -13.06
C ILE A 207 1.50 7.03 -14.19
N SER A 208 2.37 6.50 -15.05
CA SER A 208 2.95 7.22 -16.19
C SER A 208 1.89 7.77 -17.15
N GLN A 209 0.77 7.08 -17.33
CA GLN A 209 -0.33 7.52 -18.19
C GLN A 209 -1.13 8.68 -17.57
N SER A 210 -1.19 8.75 -16.25
CA SER A 210 -1.84 9.84 -15.54
C SER A 210 -0.94 11.07 -15.36
N LEU A 211 0.39 10.93 -15.46
CA LEU A 211 1.34 12.04 -15.30
C LEU A 211 1.63 12.79 -16.61
N GLN A 212 2.01 14.06 -16.50
CA GLN A 212 2.47 14.89 -17.63
C GLN A 212 4.00 14.98 -17.65
N PRO A 213 4.61 15.35 -18.79
CA PRO A 213 6.05 15.59 -18.87
C PRO A 213 6.55 16.55 -17.78
N GLY A 214 7.59 16.13 -17.06
CA GLY A 214 8.20 16.87 -15.95
C GLY A 214 7.65 16.52 -14.56
N ASP A 215 6.54 15.78 -14.45
CA ASP A 215 6.10 15.20 -13.17
C ASP A 215 7.08 14.10 -12.72
N LEU A 216 7.12 13.86 -11.41
CA LEU A 216 8.11 12.98 -10.78
C LEU A 216 7.43 11.89 -9.96
N VAL A 217 8.09 10.74 -9.89
CA VAL A 217 7.79 9.67 -8.94
C VAL A 217 9.06 9.37 -8.15
N LEU A 218 9.04 9.59 -6.83
CA LEU A 218 10.03 9.06 -5.90
C LEU A 218 9.53 7.70 -5.41
N THR A 219 10.28 6.64 -5.68
CA THR A 219 9.89 5.29 -5.28
C THR A 219 11.03 4.58 -4.57
N GLY A 220 10.67 3.90 -3.48
CA GLY A 220 11.58 3.12 -2.68
C GLY A 220 11.70 1.67 -3.16
N PHE A 221 12.91 1.15 -3.20
CA PHE A 221 13.24 -0.23 -3.58
C PHE A 221 14.19 -0.85 -2.56
N ASP A 222 13.78 -1.99 -2.00
CA ASP A 222 14.70 -2.84 -1.24
C ASP A 222 15.61 -3.61 -2.19
N LEU A 223 16.93 -3.45 -2.05
CA LEU A 223 17.90 -3.99 -3.01
C LEU A 223 18.26 -5.45 -2.73
N GLN A 224 18.66 -6.18 -3.76
CA GLN A 224 19.29 -7.49 -3.55
C GLN A 224 20.58 -7.33 -2.75
N LYS A 225 20.75 -8.20 -1.75
CA LYS A 225 21.89 -8.19 -0.84
C LYS A 225 22.12 -9.60 -0.29
N HIS A 226 23.03 -9.72 0.68
CA HIS A 226 23.37 -11.00 1.28
C HIS A 226 22.10 -11.74 1.78
N PRO A 227 21.85 -13.00 1.36
CA PRO A 227 20.64 -13.75 1.68
C PRO A 227 20.30 -13.81 3.17
N ALA A 228 21.31 -13.97 4.04
CA ALA A 228 21.08 -14.02 5.48
C ALA A 228 20.52 -12.73 6.07
N VAL A 229 20.82 -11.55 5.48
CA VAL A 229 20.28 -10.27 5.94
C VAL A 229 18.80 -10.18 5.60
N ILE A 230 18.43 -10.56 4.38
CA ILE A 230 17.03 -10.59 3.94
C ILE A 230 16.27 -11.64 4.75
N HIS A 231 16.78 -12.87 4.85
CA HIS A 231 16.13 -13.92 5.62
C HIS A 231 15.89 -13.50 7.09
N ALA A 232 16.87 -12.86 7.74
CA ALA A 232 16.69 -12.39 9.12
C ALA A 232 15.60 -11.31 9.24
N ALA A 233 15.46 -10.43 8.25
CA ALA A 233 14.42 -9.39 8.25
C ALA A 233 13.00 -9.97 8.20
N TYR A 234 12.80 -11.14 7.58
CA TYR A 234 11.48 -11.77 7.48
C TYR A 234 11.29 -12.95 8.45
N ASN A 235 12.35 -13.41 9.11
CA ASN A 235 12.32 -14.50 10.07
C ASN A 235 13.07 -14.08 11.35
N ASP A 236 12.53 -13.06 12.00
CA ASP A 236 13.11 -12.46 13.19
C ASP A 236 13.12 -13.42 14.38
N ARG A 237 14.10 -13.24 15.27
CA ARG A 237 14.29 -14.14 16.42
C ARG A 237 13.22 -13.99 17.49
N GLN A 238 12.53 -12.85 17.51
CA GLN A 238 11.48 -12.52 18.47
C GLN A 238 10.15 -13.19 18.09
N GLY A 239 10.02 -13.67 16.85
CA GLY A 239 8.85 -14.36 16.33
C GLY A 239 7.69 -13.42 15.98
N LEU A 240 7.95 -12.12 15.82
CA LEU A 240 6.90 -11.16 15.46
C LEU A 240 6.43 -11.34 14.02
N THR A 241 7.32 -11.61 13.07
CA THR A 241 6.95 -11.89 11.67
C THR A 241 6.19 -13.21 11.55
N ARG A 242 6.57 -14.21 12.36
CA ARG A 242 5.79 -15.44 12.53
C ARG A 242 4.37 -15.14 13.04
N ALA A 243 4.25 -14.31 14.08
CA ALA A 243 2.96 -13.93 14.65
C ALA A 243 2.09 -13.14 13.64
N PHE A 244 2.72 -12.25 12.86
CA PHE A 244 2.10 -11.48 11.78
C PHE A 244 1.56 -12.38 10.68
N ASN A 245 2.38 -13.34 10.21
CA ASN A 245 1.97 -14.28 9.17
C ASN A 245 0.81 -15.20 9.65
N LEU A 246 0.89 -15.72 10.88
CA LEU A 246 -0.18 -16.53 11.49
C LEU A 246 -1.45 -15.72 11.82
N ASN A 247 -1.36 -14.40 11.93
CA ASN A 247 -2.53 -13.55 12.18
C ASN A 247 -3.57 -13.68 11.06
N LEU A 248 -3.15 -13.97 9.83
CA LEU A 248 -4.07 -14.20 8.73
C LEU A 248 -5.04 -15.36 9.02
N LEU A 249 -4.55 -16.46 9.61
CA LEU A 249 -5.42 -17.59 10.01
C LEU A 249 -6.34 -17.19 11.17
N ARG A 250 -5.84 -16.39 12.12
CA ARG A 250 -6.64 -15.85 13.23
C ARG A 250 -7.79 -14.99 12.71
N ARG A 251 -7.50 -14.13 11.73
CA ARG A 251 -8.49 -13.29 11.05
C ARG A 251 -9.55 -14.15 10.36
N ILE A 252 -9.16 -15.17 9.60
CA ILE A 252 -10.09 -16.07 8.93
C ILE A 252 -11.00 -16.78 9.95
N ASN A 253 -10.46 -17.23 11.09
CA ASN A 253 -11.26 -17.80 12.17
C ASN A 253 -12.33 -16.81 12.69
N ARG A 254 -11.94 -15.56 12.92
CA ARG A 254 -12.82 -14.52 13.46
C ARG A 254 -13.89 -14.07 12.45
N GLU A 255 -13.49 -13.78 11.22
CA GLU A 255 -14.34 -13.10 10.22
C GLU A 255 -15.15 -14.06 9.33
N LEU A 256 -14.70 -15.31 9.17
CA LEU A 256 -15.34 -16.31 8.29
C LEU A 256 -15.73 -17.59 9.05
N ASN A 257 -15.76 -17.52 10.38
CA ASN A 257 -16.17 -18.60 11.27
C ASN A 257 -15.43 -19.91 10.99
N ALA A 258 -14.11 -19.80 10.81
CA ALA A 258 -13.21 -20.92 10.58
C ALA A 258 -12.65 -21.52 11.89
N ASN A 259 -11.99 -22.68 11.78
CA ASN A 259 -11.41 -23.41 12.91
C ASN A 259 -9.93 -23.78 12.72
N PHE A 260 -9.12 -22.92 12.09
CA PHE A 260 -7.67 -23.09 12.05
C PHE A 260 -7.10 -23.24 13.46
N ASP A 261 -6.40 -24.34 13.72
CA ASP A 261 -5.55 -24.51 14.90
C ASP A 261 -4.19 -23.87 14.61
N LEU A 262 -3.98 -22.64 15.08
CA LEU A 262 -2.75 -21.89 14.83
C LEU A 262 -1.48 -22.60 15.33
N SER A 263 -1.59 -23.48 16.33
CA SER A 263 -0.44 -24.25 16.82
C SER A 263 -0.01 -25.35 15.86
N ALA A 264 -0.88 -25.71 14.91
CA ALA A 264 -0.64 -26.70 13.87
C ALA A 264 -0.11 -26.08 12.57
N PHE A 265 0.22 -24.79 12.56
CA PHE A 265 0.89 -24.12 11.45
C PHE A 265 2.15 -23.46 11.95
N ASP A 266 3.20 -23.56 11.14
CA ASP A 266 4.45 -22.85 11.39
C ASP A 266 4.79 -21.90 10.26
N HIS A 267 5.58 -20.88 10.59
CA HIS A 267 6.05 -19.88 9.66
C HIS A 267 7.32 -20.36 8.96
N TYR A 268 7.39 -20.19 7.64
CA TYR A 268 8.58 -20.48 6.87
C TYR A 268 8.84 -19.38 5.85
N GLU A 269 10.08 -18.92 5.80
CA GLU A 269 10.53 -17.88 4.88
C GLU A 269 11.64 -18.39 4.00
N MET A 270 11.65 -17.93 2.76
CA MET A 270 12.70 -18.24 1.81
C MET A 270 13.11 -16.99 1.06
N TYR A 271 14.39 -16.87 0.76
CA TYR A 271 14.90 -15.89 -0.19
C TYR A 271 15.64 -16.59 -1.34
N HIS A 272 15.22 -16.28 -2.57
CA HIS A 272 15.87 -16.74 -3.79
C HIS A 272 16.79 -15.65 -4.33
N PRO A 273 18.13 -15.74 -4.15
CA PRO A 273 19.05 -14.68 -4.58
C PRO A 273 19.09 -14.47 -6.09
N GLU A 274 18.80 -15.48 -6.90
CA GLU A 274 18.81 -15.36 -8.36
C GLU A 274 17.65 -14.52 -8.88
N THR A 275 16.46 -14.64 -8.27
CA THR A 275 15.26 -13.91 -8.68
C THR A 275 15.02 -12.66 -7.83
N GLY A 276 15.68 -12.57 -6.66
CA GLY A 276 15.45 -11.53 -5.66
C GLY A 276 14.13 -11.72 -4.90
N GLU A 277 13.48 -12.88 -4.95
CA GLU A 277 12.18 -13.07 -4.30
C GLU A 277 12.35 -13.56 -2.86
N ALA A 278 11.93 -12.74 -1.88
CA ALA A 278 11.59 -13.24 -0.55
C ALA A 278 10.14 -13.73 -0.57
N ARG A 279 9.87 -14.90 0.02
CA ARG A 279 8.55 -15.53 0.03
C ARG A 279 8.23 -16.10 1.40
N SER A 280 7.00 -15.83 1.81
CA SER A 280 6.45 -16.23 3.10
C SER A 280 5.44 -17.34 2.98
N TYR A 281 5.51 -18.29 3.89
CA TYR A 281 4.66 -19.46 3.90
C TYR A 281 4.15 -19.77 5.30
N LEU A 282 2.97 -20.39 5.35
CA LEU A 282 2.50 -21.15 6.49
C LEU A 282 2.57 -22.64 6.15
N VAL A 283 3.15 -23.44 7.03
CA VAL A 283 3.40 -24.87 6.82
C VAL A 283 2.60 -25.66 7.84
N SER A 284 1.71 -26.53 7.35
CA SER A 284 0.94 -27.43 8.19
C SER A 284 1.85 -28.44 8.90
N GLN A 285 1.76 -28.52 10.23
CA GLN A 285 2.61 -29.36 11.08
C GLN A 285 2.01 -30.76 11.33
N LYS A 286 0.80 -31.01 10.84
CA LYS A 286 0.11 -32.30 10.94
C LYS A 286 -0.91 -32.43 9.82
N GLU A 287 -1.36 -33.65 9.56
CA GLU A 287 -2.57 -33.83 8.75
C GLU A 287 -3.77 -33.29 9.52
N GLN A 288 -4.53 -32.39 8.89
CA GLN A 288 -5.67 -31.72 9.50
C GLN A 288 -6.68 -31.27 8.46
N THR A 289 -7.90 -30.98 8.91
CA THR A 289 -8.95 -30.43 8.07
C THR A 289 -9.52 -29.20 8.73
N VAL A 290 -9.58 -28.11 7.96
CA VAL A 290 -10.14 -26.83 8.40
C VAL A 290 -11.50 -26.65 7.75
N THR A 291 -12.49 -26.30 8.55
CA THR A 291 -13.83 -25.93 8.09
C THR A 291 -13.99 -24.43 8.21
N ILE A 292 -14.40 -23.78 7.12
CA ILE A 292 -14.76 -22.36 7.05
C ILE A 292 -16.26 -22.30 6.85
N ARG A 293 -17.00 -22.09 7.94
CA ARG A 293 -18.46 -22.30 7.96
C ARG A 293 -19.19 -21.30 7.06
N ASP A 294 -18.75 -20.05 7.06
CA ASP A 294 -19.42 -18.98 6.30
C ASP A 294 -19.23 -19.15 4.78
N LEU A 295 -18.25 -19.96 4.37
CA LEU A 295 -18.03 -20.34 2.96
C LEU A 295 -18.56 -21.73 2.60
N ASN A 296 -19.11 -22.48 3.57
CA ASN A 296 -19.40 -23.90 3.43
C ASN A 296 -18.22 -24.69 2.84
N LEU A 297 -17.00 -24.35 3.26
CA LEU A 297 -15.76 -24.88 2.70
C LEU A 297 -15.05 -25.77 3.70
N THR A 298 -14.59 -26.94 3.22
CA THR A 298 -13.73 -27.85 3.98
C THR A 298 -12.41 -28.01 3.23
N VAL A 299 -11.32 -27.68 3.90
CA VAL A 299 -9.99 -27.62 3.32
C VAL A 299 -9.09 -28.66 4.01
N PRO A 300 -8.68 -29.73 3.31
CA PRO A 300 -7.69 -30.65 3.83
C PRO A 300 -6.28 -30.05 3.74
N PHE A 301 -5.46 -30.36 4.75
CA PHE A 301 -4.04 -30.07 4.81
C PHE A 301 -3.27 -31.35 5.14
N GLY A 302 -2.30 -31.71 4.30
CA GLY A 302 -1.30 -32.72 4.64
C GLY A 302 -0.23 -32.20 5.60
N TYR A 303 0.56 -33.11 6.19
CA TYR A 303 1.80 -32.73 6.86
C TYR A 303 2.77 -32.08 5.86
N GLY A 304 3.36 -30.94 6.22
CA GLY A 304 4.29 -30.18 5.38
C GLY A 304 3.62 -29.41 4.24
N GLU A 305 2.29 -29.46 4.13
CA GLU A 305 1.58 -28.70 3.09
C GLU A 305 1.64 -27.19 3.36
N ILE A 306 1.92 -26.42 2.31
CA ILE A 306 2.18 -24.98 2.41
C ILE A 306 0.99 -24.13 1.95
N ILE A 307 0.86 -22.97 2.57
CA ILE A 307 0.08 -21.83 2.09
C ILE A 307 1.07 -20.71 1.79
N HIS A 308 1.15 -20.26 0.54
CA HIS A 308 1.93 -19.07 0.19
C HIS A 308 1.17 -17.82 0.62
N THR A 309 1.79 -16.95 1.42
CA THR A 309 1.12 -15.78 2.01
C THR A 309 1.67 -14.43 1.55
N GLU A 310 2.96 -14.35 1.19
CA GLU A 310 3.56 -13.09 0.76
C GLU A 310 4.70 -13.31 -0.23
N ILE A 311 4.90 -12.33 -1.10
CA ILE A 311 6.14 -12.13 -1.84
C ILE A 311 6.66 -10.74 -1.53
N SER A 312 7.96 -10.61 -1.30
CA SER A 312 8.63 -9.31 -1.22
C SER A 312 9.91 -9.35 -2.06
N ARG A 313 9.82 -8.79 -3.26
CA ARG A 313 10.92 -8.75 -4.22
C ARG A 313 11.98 -7.74 -3.81
N LYS A 314 13.21 -8.11 -4.11
CA LYS A 314 14.43 -7.33 -3.95
C LYS A 314 15.00 -7.06 -5.33
N PHE A 315 15.47 -5.84 -5.52
CA PHE A 315 15.70 -5.31 -6.86
C PHE A 315 17.20 -5.11 -7.13
N THR A 316 17.59 -5.31 -8.39
CA THR A 316 18.89 -4.88 -8.89
C THR A 316 18.77 -3.49 -9.52
N ARG A 317 19.90 -2.79 -9.64
CA ARG A 317 19.94 -1.48 -10.30
C ARG A 317 19.47 -1.57 -11.75
N GLU A 318 19.90 -2.60 -12.46
CA GLU A 318 19.52 -2.86 -13.85
C GLU A 318 18.01 -3.15 -13.95
N GLY A 319 17.46 -3.92 -13.01
CA GLY A 319 16.03 -4.23 -12.97
C GLY A 319 15.17 -2.99 -12.72
N ILE A 320 15.63 -2.06 -11.89
CA ILE A 320 14.94 -0.78 -11.63
C ILE A 320 14.99 0.12 -12.87
N ALA A 321 16.14 0.21 -13.54
CA ALA A 321 16.27 0.97 -14.78
C ALA A 321 15.37 0.42 -15.90
N GLN A 322 15.32 -0.91 -16.06
CA GLN A 322 14.43 -1.57 -17.02
C GLN A 322 12.95 -1.33 -16.68
N LEU A 323 12.59 -1.38 -15.39
CA LEU A 323 11.23 -1.11 -14.94
C LEU A 323 10.79 0.32 -15.29
N ALA A 324 11.67 1.31 -15.09
CA ALA A 324 11.41 2.70 -15.46
C ALA A 324 11.14 2.83 -16.96
N GLU A 325 12.06 2.32 -17.79
CA GLU A 325 11.98 2.40 -19.25
C GLU A 325 10.69 1.73 -19.79
N GLN A 326 10.40 0.49 -19.35
CA GLN A 326 9.23 -0.28 -19.79
C GLN A 326 7.88 0.31 -19.32
N SER A 327 7.93 1.21 -18.34
CA SER A 327 6.78 1.91 -17.78
C SER A 327 6.64 3.33 -18.32
N GLY A 328 7.53 3.76 -19.22
CA GLY A 328 7.47 5.08 -19.85
C GLY A 328 8.01 6.20 -18.95
N PHE A 329 9.06 5.91 -18.18
CA PHE A 329 9.78 6.86 -17.34
C PHE A 329 11.28 6.90 -17.66
N GLU A 330 11.91 8.02 -17.37
CA GLU A 330 13.36 8.17 -17.29
C GLU A 330 13.82 8.06 -15.82
N LEU A 331 14.78 7.19 -15.51
CA LEU A 331 15.43 7.17 -14.20
C LEU A 331 16.49 8.28 -14.14
N THR A 332 16.29 9.27 -13.27
CA THR A 332 17.11 10.50 -13.23
C THR A 332 18.03 10.60 -12.02
N ASN A 333 17.61 10.08 -10.86
CA ASN A 333 18.37 10.18 -9.61
C ASN A 333 18.31 8.87 -8.82
N TRP A 334 19.32 8.64 -8.00
CA TRP A 334 19.50 7.44 -7.19
C TRP A 334 20.11 7.79 -5.84
N PHE A 335 19.38 7.50 -4.76
CA PHE A 335 19.80 7.73 -3.39
C PHE A 335 19.83 6.40 -2.65
N THR A 336 20.82 6.18 -1.78
CA THR A 336 20.94 4.95 -0.99
C THR A 336 21.30 5.26 0.45
N ASP A 337 20.93 4.37 1.36
CA ASP A 337 21.40 4.39 2.73
C ASP A 337 22.90 4.06 2.79
N CYS A 338 23.56 4.33 3.91
CA CYS A 338 24.98 4.10 4.10
C CYS A 338 25.43 2.65 3.89
N LYS A 339 24.51 1.68 4.00
CA LYS A 339 24.79 0.26 3.76
C LYS A 339 24.49 -0.19 2.33
N HIS A 340 23.94 0.69 1.49
CA HIS A 340 23.45 0.38 0.14
C HIS A 340 22.46 -0.80 0.14
N TYR A 341 21.59 -0.84 1.15
CA TYR A 341 20.57 -1.85 1.32
C TYR A 341 19.26 -1.47 0.65
N PHE A 342 18.97 -0.19 0.59
CA PHE A 342 17.75 0.36 0.04
C PHE A 342 18.10 1.47 -0.94
N ALA A 343 17.22 1.72 -1.90
CA ALA A 343 17.33 2.87 -2.79
C ALA A 343 16.01 3.59 -2.93
N ASP A 344 16.05 4.92 -2.82
CA ASP A 344 15.00 5.77 -3.35
C ASP A 344 15.47 6.34 -4.69
N VAL A 345 14.65 6.20 -5.72
CA VAL A 345 14.98 6.64 -7.08
C VAL A 345 13.91 7.56 -7.61
N ILE A 346 14.33 8.49 -8.48
CA ILE A 346 13.39 9.40 -9.16
C ILE A 346 13.16 8.92 -10.58
N PHE A 347 11.91 8.60 -10.86
CA PHE A 347 11.38 8.41 -12.20
C PHE A 347 10.75 9.72 -12.67
N ARG A 348 11.22 10.24 -13.80
CA ARG A 348 10.67 11.43 -14.44
C ARG A 348 9.79 11.01 -15.61
N LYS A 349 8.59 11.58 -15.67
CA LYS A 349 7.70 11.48 -16.83
C LYS A 349 8.16 12.44 -17.93
#